data_AF-A0A088F040-F1
#
_entry.id   AF-A0A088F040-F1
#
_cell.length_a   1.000
_cell.length_b   1.000
_cell.length_c   1.000
_cell.angle_alpha   90.00
_cell.angle_beta   90.00
_cell.angle_gamma   90.00
#
_symmetry.space_group_name_H-M   'P 1'
#
loop_
_entity.id
_entity.type
_entity.pdbx_description
1 polymer ?
#
loop_
_entity_poly.entity_id
_entity_poly.type
_entity_poly.pdbx_seq_one_letter_code
_entity_poly.pdbx_strand_id
1 'polypeptide(L)'
;MKQSILVNYPKKTSTPVNVQFSITKHGKFKTITCSVPTADSAPVWLELRKFELVGMKYDGNYELLFEHRKYEKNMDTVLFMDKVFESIIAVAN
;
A
#
# COMPACT_ATOMS: atom_id res chain seq x y z
N MET A 1 -12.08 10.97 -1.76
CA MET A 1 -11.93 11.01 -0.29
C MET A 1 -10.53 10.53 0.06
N LYS A 2 -9.80 11.28 0.89
CA LYS A 2 -8.52 10.84 1.45
C LYS A 2 -8.82 10.12 2.77
N GLN A 3 -8.37 8.88 2.89
CA GLN A 3 -8.47 8.06 4.10
C GLN A 3 -7.07 7.80 4.65
N SER A 4 -6.96 7.32 5.87
CA SER A 4 -5.70 6.94 6.49
C SER A 4 -5.83 5.61 7.20
N ILE A 5 -4.85 4.74 7.03
CA ILE A 5 -4.73 3.50 7.79
C ILE A 5 -3.36 3.42 8.47
N LEU A 6 -3.32 2.77 9.62
CA LEU A 6 -2.08 2.47 10.33
C LEU A 6 -1.66 1.04 9.97
N VAL A 7 -0.51 0.88 9.32
CA VAL A 7 -0.03 -0.43 8.86
C VAL A 7 1.10 -0.91 9.76
N ASN A 8 0.87 -2.06 10.39
CA ASN A 8 1.87 -2.75 11.21
C ASN A 8 2.70 -3.68 10.33
N TYR A 9 3.96 -3.32 10.07
CA TYR A 9 4.90 -4.20 9.41
C TYR A 9 5.45 -5.22 10.45
N PRO A 10 5.55 -6.53 10.15
CA PRO A 10 5.89 -7.56 11.14
C PRO A 10 7.40 -7.64 11.47
N LYS A 11 8.11 -6.52 11.50
CA LYS A 11 9.52 -6.45 11.94
C LYS A 11 9.55 -6.07 13.42
N LYS A 12 10.32 -6.79 14.24
CA LYS A 12 10.38 -6.60 15.71
C LYS A 12 10.67 -5.15 16.16
N THR A 13 11.27 -4.33 15.29
CA THR A 13 11.63 -2.93 15.55
C THR A 13 10.86 -1.92 14.70
N SER A 14 9.92 -2.34 13.85
CA SER A 14 9.17 -1.39 13.03
C SER A 14 8.06 -0.73 13.81
N THR A 15 8.05 0.59 13.78
CA THR A 15 6.91 1.40 14.21
C THR A 15 5.77 1.28 13.19
N PRO A 16 4.51 1.36 13.64
CA PRO A 16 3.39 1.44 12.73
C PRO A 16 3.51 2.64 11.79
N VAL A 17 3.25 2.42 10.50
CA VAL A 17 3.36 3.46 9.48
C VAL A 17 1.98 3.96 9.13
N ASN A 18 1.75 5.27 9.26
CA ASN A 18 0.52 5.90 8.82
C ASN A 18 0.55 6.08 7.30
N VAL A 19 -0.40 5.46 6.60
CA VAL A 19 -0.55 5.54 5.15
C VAL A 19 -1.84 6.28 4.82
N GLN A 20 -1.70 7.45 4.21
CA GLN A 20 -2.82 8.13 3.58
C GLN A 20 -3.08 7.53 2.21
N PHE A 21 -4.34 7.31 1.86
CA PHE A 21 -4.69 6.75 0.56
C PHE A 21 -5.97 7.34 -0.02
N SER A 22 -6.10 7.23 -1.33
CA SER A 22 -7.35 7.49 -2.06
C SER A 22 -7.60 6.38 -3.07
N ILE A 23 -8.85 5.98 -3.19
CA ILE A 23 -9.26 4.91 -4.11
C ILE A 23 -10.02 5.53 -5.29
N THR A 24 -9.61 5.20 -6.50
CA THR A 24 -10.37 5.42 -7.74
C THR A 24 -10.78 4.07 -8.32
N LYS A 25 -12.01 3.98 -8.82
CA LYS A 25 -12.56 2.75 -9.43
C LYS A 25 -12.87 3.03 -10.89
N HIS A 26 -12.33 2.21 -11.78
CA HIS A 26 -12.59 2.27 -13.21
C HIS A 26 -12.89 0.86 -13.73
N GLY A 27 -14.18 0.56 -13.91
CA GLY A 27 -14.63 -0.77 -14.34
C GLY A 27 -14.22 -1.87 -13.36
N LYS A 28 -13.40 -2.81 -13.81
CA LYS A 28 -12.86 -3.91 -12.98
C LYS A 28 -11.60 -3.51 -12.19
N PHE A 29 -11.06 -2.32 -12.43
CA PHE A 29 -9.83 -1.87 -11.78
C PHE A 29 -10.13 -0.94 -10.61
N LYS A 30 -9.35 -1.10 -9.54
CA LYS A 30 -9.32 -0.25 -8.36
C LYS A 30 -7.89 0.26 -8.21
N THR A 31 -7.67 1.54 -8.46
CA THR A 31 -6.37 2.18 -8.25
C THR A 31 -6.37 2.84 -6.89
N ILE A 32 -5.36 2.52 -6.09
CA ILE A 32 -5.16 3.03 -4.74
C ILE A 32 -3.88 3.85 -4.76
N THR A 33 -4.02 5.17 -4.66
CA THR A 33 -2.87 6.08 -4.55
C THR A 33 -2.55 6.25 -3.08
N CYS A 34 -1.34 5.85 -2.68
CA CYS A 34 -0.86 5.89 -1.31
C CYS A 34 0.22 6.96 -1.12
N SER A 35 0.24 7.57 0.06
CA SER A 35 1.27 8.49 0.51
C SER A 35 1.51 8.34 2.00
N VAL A 36 2.77 8.28 2.41
CA VAL A 36 3.20 8.27 3.80
C VAL A 36 3.54 9.71 4.20
N PRO A 37 2.74 10.35 5.07
CA PRO A 37 2.98 11.73 5.48
C PRO A 37 4.15 11.78 6.48
N THR A 38 4.98 12.81 6.35
CA THR A 38 6.05 13.24 7.26
C THR A 38 7.40 12.51 7.21
N ALA A 39 8.46 13.32 7.36
CA ALA A 39 9.83 13.02 6.97
C ALA A 39 10.75 12.54 8.09
N ASP A 40 10.32 12.65 9.36
CA ASP A 40 11.21 12.43 10.52
C ASP A 40 11.00 11.08 11.24
N SER A 41 9.97 10.31 10.87
CA SER A 41 9.65 9.02 11.52
C SER A 41 9.39 7.87 10.55
N ALA A 42 9.57 8.10 9.24
CA ALA A 42 9.49 7.03 8.26
C ALA A 42 10.65 6.05 8.50
N PRO A 43 10.38 4.73 8.61
CA PRO A 43 11.45 3.77 8.80
C PRO A 43 12.47 3.83 7.66
N VAL A 44 13.76 3.70 7.98
CA VAL A 44 14.87 3.78 7.00
C VAL A 44 14.72 2.77 5.86
N TRP A 45 14.07 1.63 6.13
CA TRP A 45 13.81 0.59 5.14
C TRP A 45 12.71 0.96 4.13
N LEU A 46 11.90 1.99 4.39
CA LEU A 46 10.81 2.40 3.50
C LEU A 46 11.33 3.38 2.44
N GLU A 47 11.71 2.85 1.28
CA GLU A 47 12.26 3.64 0.17
C GLU A 47 11.20 4.46 -0.57
N LEU A 48 9.94 4.00 -0.57
CA LEU A 48 8.84 4.66 -1.28
C LEU A 48 7.87 5.34 -0.32
N ARG A 49 7.78 6.68 -0.43
CA ARG A 49 6.83 7.49 0.34
C ARG A 49 5.53 7.77 -0.39
N LYS A 50 5.51 7.58 -1.71
CA LYS A 50 4.33 7.69 -2.55
C LYS A 50 4.39 6.55 -3.55
N PHE A 51 3.29 5.82 -3.68
CA PHE A 51 3.18 4.69 -4.58
C PHE A 51 1.72 4.46 -4.95
N GLU A 52 1.50 3.79 -6.07
CA GLU A 52 0.17 3.40 -6.51
C GLU A 52 0.04 1.89 -6.43
N LEU A 53 -1.13 1.38 -6.09
CA LEU A 53 -1.45 -0.05 -6.09
C LEU A 53 -2.66 -0.23 -6.98
N VAL A 54 -2.56 -1.12 -7.97
CA VAL A 54 -3.68 -1.38 -8.88
C VAL A 54 -4.19 -2.76 -8.57
N GLY A 55 -5.41 -2.84 -8.06
CA GLY A 55 -6.13 -4.09 -7.88
C GLY A 55 -7.06 -4.35 -9.06
N MET A 56 -7.14 -5.59 -9.53
CA MET A 56 -8.15 -6.02 -10.49
C MET A 56 -9.17 -6.93 -9.79
N LYS A 57 -10.45 -6.71 -10.08
CA LYS A 57 -11.51 -7.58 -9.57
C LYS A 57 -11.54 -8.89 -10.34
N TYR A 58 -11.24 -9.99 -9.67
CA TYR A 58 -11.32 -11.36 -10.18
C TYR A 58 -12.15 -12.21 -9.20
N ASP A 59 -13.14 -12.94 -9.71
CA ASP A 59 -14.05 -13.78 -8.93
C ASP A 59 -14.60 -13.15 -7.62
N GLY A 60 -15.10 -11.91 -7.73
CA GLY A 60 -15.66 -11.18 -6.58
C GLY A 60 -14.63 -10.48 -5.68
N ASN A 61 -13.37 -10.89 -5.73
CA ASN A 61 -12.27 -10.36 -4.91
C ASN A 61 -11.36 -9.41 -5.69
N TYR A 62 -10.58 -8.58 -4.99
CA TYR A 62 -9.56 -7.73 -5.62
C TYR A 62 -8.19 -8.34 -5.41
N GLU A 63 -7.47 -8.58 -6.50
CA GLU A 63 -6.10 -9.06 -6.49
C GLU A 63 -5.15 -7.94 -6.94
N LEU A 64 -4.00 -7.81 -6.28
CA LEU A 64 -2.98 -6.82 -6.64
C LEU A 64 -2.34 -7.21 -7.97
N LEU A 65 -2.33 -6.30 -8.94
CA LEU A 65 -1.61 -6.49 -10.18
C LEU A 65 -0.10 -6.33 -9.94
N PHE A 66 0.65 -7.34 -10.37
CA PHE A 66 2.09 -7.31 -10.36
C PHE A 66 2.61 -6.20 -11.29
N GLU A 67 3.41 -5.28 -10.74
CA GLU A 67 4.07 -4.24 -11.52
C GLU A 67 5.58 -4.29 -11.28
N HIS A 68 6.31 -4.85 -12.24
CA HIS A 68 7.73 -5.19 -12.12
C HIS A 68 8.61 -4.04 -11.61
N ARG A 69 8.32 -2.79 -12.00
CA ARG A 69 9.07 -1.59 -11.59
C ARG A 69 9.02 -1.32 -10.08
N LYS A 70 8.00 -1.84 -9.38
CA LYS A 70 7.89 -1.72 -7.91
C LYS A 70 8.82 -2.68 -7.18
N TYR A 71 9.28 -3.73 -7.85
CA TYR A 71 10.14 -4.77 -7.30
C TYR A 71 11.64 -4.47 -7.48
N GLU A 72 12.00 -3.30 -8.02
CA GLU A 72 13.38 -2.79 -7.99
C GLU A 72 13.76 -2.19 -6.62
N LYS A 73 12.82 -2.14 -5.68
CA LYS A 73 13.03 -1.65 -4.31
C LYS A 73 13.51 -2.76 -3.39
N ASN A 74 14.03 -2.36 -2.24
CA ASN A 74 14.33 -3.35 -1.22
C ASN A 74 13.08 -4.19 -0.86
N MET A 75 13.34 -5.43 -0.48
CA MET A 75 12.29 -6.41 -0.18
C MET A 75 11.34 -5.94 0.93
N ASP A 76 11.83 -5.19 1.93
CA ASP A 76 10.99 -4.67 3.02
C ASP A 76 9.95 -3.66 2.51
N THR A 77 10.32 -2.80 1.56
CA THR A 77 9.41 -1.83 0.92
C THR A 77 8.32 -2.55 0.12
N VAL A 78 8.70 -3.58 -0.63
CA VAL A 78 7.76 -4.38 -1.43
C VAL A 78 6.75 -5.10 -0.52
N LEU A 79 7.23 -5.80 0.51
CA LEU A 79 6.37 -6.51 1.46
C LEU A 79 5.45 -5.55 2.23
N PHE A 80 5.93 -4.36 2.55
CA PHE A 80 5.10 -3.33 3.14
C PHE A 80 3.97 -2.90 2.21
N MET A 81 4.25 -2.67 0.92
CA MET A 81 3.24 -2.30 -0.07
C MET A 81 2.14 -3.36 -0.22
N ASP A 82 2.52 -4.65 -0.22
CA ASP A 82 1.55 -5.75 -0.22
C ASP A 82 0.67 -5.71 1.04
N LYS A 83 1.27 -5.45 2.22
CA LYS A 83 0.53 -5.29 3.48
C LYS A 83 -0.41 -4.09 3.46
N VAL A 84 -0.01 -2.98 2.85
CA VAL A 84 -0.87 -1.81 2.64
C VAL A 84 -2.07 -2.19 1.79
N PHE A 85 -1.86 -2.90 0.68
CA PHE A 85 -2.96 -3.34 -0.19
C PHE A 85 -3.98 -4.19 0.57
N GLU A 86 -3.51 -5.24 1.26
CA GLU A 86 -4.36 -6.13 2.06
C GLU A 86 -5.19 -5.36 3.08
N SER A 87 -4.53 -4.46 3.82
CA SER A 87 -5.15 -3.65 4.87
C SER A 87 -6.23 -2.72 4.32
N ILE A 88 -5.99 -2.11 3.15
CA ILE A 88 -6.98 -1.23 2.50
C ILE A 88 -8.14 -2.04 1.94
N ILE A 89 -7.90 -3.17 1.28
CA ILE A 89 -8.96 -4.00 0.71
C ILE A 89 -9.86 -4.59 1.79
N ALA A 90 -9.31 -4.99 2.94
CA ALA A 90 -10.08 -5.51 4.06
C ALA A 90 -11.09 -4.51 4.64
N VAL A 91 -10.81 -3.21 4.59
CA VAL A 91 -11.70 -2.15 5.12
C VAL A 91 -12.54 -1.46 4.04
N ALA A 92 -12.19 -1.59 2.76
CA ALA A 92 -12.81 -0.89 1.64
C ALA A 92 -13.67 -1.79 0.73
N ASN A 93 -13.93 -3.03 1.15
CA ASN A 93 -14.87 -3.96 0.50
C ASN A 93 -16.19 -4.03 1.26
#